data_AF-A0A7Z7IRM9-F1
#
_entry.id   AF-A0A7Z7IRM9-F1
#
_cell.length_a   1.000
_cell.length_b   1.000
_cell.length_c   1.000
_cell.angle_alpha   90.00
_cell.angle_beta   90.00
_cell.angle_gamma   90.00
#
_symmetry.space_group_name_H-M   'P 1'
#
loop_
_entity.id
_entity.type
_entity.pdbx_description
1 polymer ?
#
loop_
_entity_poly.entity_id
_entity_poly.type
_entity_poly.pdbx_seq_one_letter_code
_entity_poly.pdbx_strand_id
1 'polypeptide(L)'
;MPRLMSRDGGQPAMNPIIVTRRGKIARLESSLTPHEAQIEDLVFLRKILNKANIPFLLIRNHKNRPVLAINIELRPALERALIAACAAEPMYAKTIDERGLSPVLVATGGLSRLVDPRIVRLYRRRIAPGGFRYGPAFGVELQFWVFEETTIRCPVENSLTRKVLPRAELVPTTVKLYGYKWATIEGMFTPHASDVTFDIDLVFSWVDGSDPEFRARRAAQMSQVVVGEGDDAEARIRQIDELKYALRSVNMFAPWIRRIFIATDSLPPPWLAEHPKITIVRAEDHFSDRAALPTYNSHAVESQLHNIADLSEHFLYSNDDMFFGRPLKASMFFSPGGVTRFIEAKTRIGLGANDPTRSGFENAARVNRELLFERFGQVITRHLEHTAVPLRKSVLIEMEREFPDEFARTQASAFRSGTDISVTNSFYHYYALMTGRAVQQERAKVLYVDTTSYAGLNLLPELRKRHGYDFFCLNDGSFPEVPAAERAERVVSFLERYFPIPAPWEKVAADVSRPDFAVPTVSAPSEGA
;
A
#
# COMPACT_ATOMS: atom_id res chain seq x y z
N MET A 1 4.49 17.51 -5.87
CA MET A 1 4.52 16.71 -7.12
C MET A 1 5.77 15.82 -7.10
N PRO A 2 5.65 14.49 -7.02
CA PRO A 2 6.84 13.63 -7.09
C PRO A 2 7.39 13.62 -8.52
N ARG A 3 8.66 14.01 -8.68
CA ARG A 3 9.43 13.79 -9.91
C ARG A 3 9.67 12.29 -10.05
N LEU A 4 9.02 11.65 -11.03
CA LEU A 4 9.52 10.38 -11.56
C LEU A 4 10.91 10.68 -12.13
N MET A 5 11.97 10.16 -11.50
CA MET A 5 13.31 10.22 -12.06
C MET A 5 13.34 9.44 -13.38
N SER A 6 13.95 10.00 -14.42
CA SER A 6 14.27 9.22 -15.61
C SER A 6 15.27 8.14 -15.20
N ARG A 7 14.98 6.90 -15.57
CA ARG A 7 15.98 5.83 -15.56
C ARG A 7 16.94 6.07 -16.72
N ASP A 8 17.85 7.02 -16.58
CA ASP A 8 19.04 7.10 -17.45
C ASP A 8 20.12 6.22 -16.85
N GLY A 9 19.93 4.91 -17.05
CA GLY A 9 20.81 3.82 -16.67
C GLY A 9 20.35 2.60 -17.46
N GLY A 10 20.84 2.49 -18.69
CA GLY A 10 20.34 1.54 -19.69
C GLY A 10 20.53 0.08 -19.27
N GLN A 11 19.46 -0.53 -18.76
CA GLN A 11 19.22 -1.94 -19.04
C GLN A 11 18.61 -2.03 -20.44
N PRO A 12 19.13 -2.89 -21.35
CA PRO A 12 18.48 -3.12 -22.63
C PRO A 12 17.06 -3.61 -22.33
N ALA A 13 16.06 -2.91 -22.86
CA ALA A 13 14.67 -3.32 -22.73
C ALA A 13 14.51 -4.67 -23.44
N MET A 14 14.65 -5.77 -22.69
CA MET A 14 14.33 -7.09 -23.21
C MET A 14 12.89 -7.06 -23.70
N ASN A 15 12.67 -7.56 -24.91
CA ASN A 15 11.32 -7.67 -25.46
C ASN A 15 10.41 -8.39 -24.47
N PRO A 16 9.18 -7.91 -24.26
CA PRO A 16 8.28 -8.50 -23.28
C PRO A 16 8.00 -9.96 -23.62
N ILE A 17 8.24 -10.86 -22.67
CA ILE A 17 7.96 -12.29 -22.88
C ILE A 17 6.45 -12.50 -22.81
N ILE A 18 5.88 -13.00 -23.91
CA ILE A 18 4.45 -13.30 -24.04
C ILE A 18 4.22 -14.81 -23.92
N VAL A 19 3.25 -15.20 -23.10
CA VAL A 19 2.87 -16.60 -22.86
C VAL A 19 1.37 -16.80 -23.00
N THR A 20 0.96 -18.01 -23.39
CA THR A 20 -0.46 -18.41 -23.37
C THR A 20 -0.72 -19.24 -22.12
N ARG A 21 -1.55 -18.72 -21.20
CA ARG A 21 -1.90 -19.42 -19.95
C ARG A 21 -3.41 -19.52 -19.79
N ARG A 22 -3.92 -20.76 -19.82
CA ARG A 22 -5.36 -21.09 -19.83
C ARG A 22 -6.10 -20.46 -21.03
N GLY A 23 -5.54 -20.63 -22.22
CA GLY A 23 -6.10 -20.09 -23.47
C GLY A 23 -6.08 -18.56 -23.58
N LYS A 24 -5.36 -17.87 -22.68
CA LYS A 24 -5.26 -16.40 -22.66
C LYS A 24 -3.81 -15.96 -22.75
N ILE A 25 -3.54 -15.12 -23.75
CA ILE A 25 -2.29 -14.38 -23.89
C ILE A 25 -2.04 -13.53 -22.64
N ALA A 26 -0.83 -13.55 -22.12
CA ALA A 26 -0.37 -12.71 -21.02
C ALA A 26 1.10 -12.35 -21.20
N ARG A 27 1.47 -11.16 -20.74
CA ARG A 27 2.86 -10.73 -20.60
C ARG A 27 3.40 -11.17 -19.24
N LEU A 28 4.60 -11.72 -19.21
CA LEU A 28 5.33 -11.92 -17.96
C LEU A 28 5.79 -10.57 -17.44
N GLU A 29 5.53 -10.31 -16.16
CA GLU A 29 5.90 -9.07 -15.50
C GLU A 29 6.91 -9.35 -14.39
N SER A 30 7.96 -8.55 -14.31
CA SER A 30 9.05 -8.78 -13.37
C SER A 30 9.49 -7.51 -12.66
N SER A 31 8.97 -6.35 -13.08
CA SER A 31 9.56 -5.06 -12.73
C SER A 31 8.56 -3.94 -12.45
N LEU A 32 7.39 -3.96 -13.10
CA LEU A 32 6.40 -2.90 -12.95
C LEU A 32 5.43 -3.24 -11.83
N THR A 33 5.24 -2.32 -10.89
CA THR A 33 4.12 -2.38 -9.96
C THR A 33 2.77 -2.29 -10.70
N PRO A 34 1.64 -2.65 -10.05
CA PRO A 34 0.34 -2.52 -10.70
C PRO A 34 0.00 -1.08 -11.14
N HIS A 35 0.49 -0.07 -10.42
CA HIS A 35 0.32 1.35 -10.78
C HIS A 35 1.18 1.73 -12.00
N GLU A 36 2.45 1.33 -12.02
CA GLU A 36 3.34 1.59 -13.17
C GLU A 36 2.87 0.86 -14.43
N ALA A 37 2.38 -0.37 -14.31
CA ALA A 37 1.80 -1.11 -15.43
C ALA A 37 0.55 -0.43 -16.00
N GLN A 38 -0.29 0.19 -15.15
CA GLN A 38 -1.42 1.00 -15.60
C GLN A 38 -0.95 2.25 -16.36
N ILE A 39 0.11 2.90 -15.91
CA ILE A 39 0.71 4.05 -16.60
C ILE A 39 1.30 3.63 -17.94
N GLU A 40 2.00 2.49 -18.02
CA GLU A 40 2.53 1.95 -19.27
C GLU A 40 1.41 1.71 -20.29
N ASP A 41 0.31 1.07 -19.86
CA ASP A 41 -0.85 0.84 -20.70
C ASP A 41 -1.52 2.18 -21.13
N LEU A 42 -1.61 3.17 -20.23
CA LEU A 42 -2.15 4.50 -20.55
C LEU A 42 -1.31 5.23 -21.61
N VAL A 43 0.02 5.21 -21.46
CA VAL A 43 0.95 5.82 -22.41
C VAL A 43 0.93 5.10 -23.76
N PHE A 44 0.80 3.77 -23.77
CA PHE A 44 0.62 3.02 -25.00
C PHE A 44 -0.64 3.44 -25.76
N LEU A 45 -1.79 3.53 -25.07
CA LEU A 45 -3.05 3.96 -25.68
C LEU A 45 -2.95 5.40 -26.22
N ARG A 46 -2.28 6.31 -25.50
CA ARG A 46 -1.98 7.66 -25.98
C ARG A 46 -1.23 7.66 -27.31
N LYS A 47 -0.20 6.81 -27.45
CA LYS A 47 0.60 6.71 -28.69
C LYS A 47 -0.27 6.27 -29.87
N ILE A 48 -1.16 5.29 -29.66
CA ILE A 48 -2.08 4.80 -30.70
C ILE A 48 -3.04 5.91 -31.14
N LEU A 49 -3.69 6.58 -30.17
CA LEU A 49 -4.67 7.63 -30.45
C LEU A 49 -4.04 8.79 -31.24
N ASN A 50 -2.84 9.23 -30.83
CA ASN A 50 -2.10 10.27 -31.54
C ASN A 50 -1.69 9.83 -32.96
N LYS A 51 -1.18 8.61 -33.13
CA LYS A 51 -0.78 8.10 -34.45
C LYS A 51 -1.97 7.98 -35.41
N ALA A 52 -3.16 7.67 -34.88
CA ALA A 52 -4.39 7.57 -35.64
C ALA A 52 -5.12 8.93 -35.80
N ASN A 53 -4.56 10.03 -35.30
CA ASN A 53 -5.20 11.35 -35.27
C ASN A 53 -6.61 11.34 -34.66
N ILE A 54 -6.81 10.54 -33.60
CA ILE A 54 -8.08 10.46 -32.87
C ILE A 54 -8.00 11.44 -31.69
N PRO A 55 -8.81 12.51 -31.65
CA PRO A 55 -8.88 13.38 -30.49
C PRO A 55 -9.42 12.65 -29.26
N PHE A 56 -8.84 12.92 -28.09
CA PHE A 56 -9.27 12.37 -26.81
C PHE A 56 -9.00 13.36 -25.68
N LEU A 57 -9.74 13.22 -24.60
CA LEU A 57 -9.52 13.92 -23.33
C LEU A 57 -9.05 12.92 -22.28
N LEU A 58 -7.95 13.22 -21.59
CA LEU A 58 -7.61 12.55 -20.35
C LEU A 58 -8.49 13.14 -19.24
N ILE A 59 -9.23 12.30 -18.53
CA ILE A 59 -10.02 12.65 -17.34
C ILE A 59 -9.77 11.64 -16.22
N ARG A 60 -10.37 11.85 -15.05
CA ARG A 60 -10.35 10.89 -13.95
C ARG A 60 -11.73 10.66 -13.35
N ASN A 61 -12.03 9.43 -12.96
CA ASN A 61 -13.21 9.15 -12.14
C ASN A 61 -12.97 9.49 -10.66
N HIS A 62 -14.01 9.46 -9.81
CA HIS A 62 -13.91 9.75 -8.37
C HIS A 62 -12.89 8.86 -7.62
N LYS A 63 -12.47 7.74 -8.21
CA LYS A 63 -11.43 6.84 -7.69
C LYS A 63 -10.04 7.15 -8.25
N ASN A 64 -9.83 8.31 -8.87
CA ASN A 64 -8.58 8.76 -9.50
C ASN A 64 -8.05 7.81 -10.58
N ARG A 65 -8.92 6.94 -11.13
CA ARG A 65 -8.53 6.11 -12.27
C ARG A 65 -8.42 7.00 -13.50
N PRO A 66 -7.34 6.88 -14.29
CA PRO A 66 -7.25 7.57 -15.58
C PRO A 66 -8.27 7.01 -16.56
N VAL A 67 -8.94 7.90 -17.27
CA VAL A 67 -9.96 7.61 -18.27
C VAL A 67 -9.63 8.41 -19.54
N LEU A 68 -9.71 7.77 -20.70
CA LEU A 68 -9.64 8.46 -21.99
C LEU A 68 -11.06 8.60 -22.54
N ALA A 69 -11.56 9.84 -22.58
CA ALA A 69 -12.86 10.17 -23.15
C ALA A 69 -12.72 10.52 -24.64
N ILE A 70 -13.54 9.90 -25.48
CA ILE A 70 -13.46 9.96 -26.94
C ILE A 70 -14.87 10.20 -27.49
N ASN A 71 -15.01 10.99 -28.56
CA ASN A 71 -16.29 11.13 -29.25
C ASN A 71 -16.74 9.76 -29.79
N ILE A 72 -17.98 9.36 -29.52
CA ILE A 72 -18.55 8.08 -29.92
C ILE A 72 -18.50 7.86 -31.44
N GLU A 73 -18.60 8.91 -32.24
CA GLU A 73 -18.52 8.85 -33.71
C GLU A 73 -17.16 8.32 -34.19
N LEU A 74 -16.10 8.49 -33.38
CA LEU A 74 -14.75 8.00 -33.68
C LEU A 74 -14.52 6.55 -33.26
N ARG A 75 -15.51 5.88 -32.65
CA ARG A 75 -15.38 4.49 -32.18
C ARG A 75 -14.93 3.52 -33.28
N PRO A 76 -15.49 3.53 -34.51
CA PRO A 76 -15.04 2.61 -35.56
C PRO A 76 -13.57 2.85 -35.96
N ALA A 77 -13.12 4.11 -36.01
CA ALA A 77 -11.73 4.45 -36.30
C ALA A 77 -10.79 4.02 -35.18
N LEU A 78 -11.20 4.25 -33.93
CA LEU A 78 -10.49 3.80 -32.74
C LEU A 78 -10.32 2.29 -32.70
N GLU A 79 -11.41 1.55 -32.94
CA GLU A 79 -11.40 0.10 -32.92
C GLU A 79 -10.43 -0.47 -33.96
N ARG A 80 -10.43 0.06 -35.20
CA ARG A 80 -9.44 -0.32 -36.22
C ARG A 80 -8.00 -0.04 -35.78
N ALA A 81 -7.75 1.14 -35.22
CA ALA A 81 -6.41 1.53 -34.76
C ALA A 81 -5.92 0.63 -33.61
N LEU A 82 -6.81 0.30 -32.67
CA LEU A 82 -6.51 -0.58 -31.54
C LEU A 82 -6.32 -2.03 -31.98
N ILE A 83 -7.16 -2.56 -32.89
CA ILE A 83 -6.99 -3.90 -33.47
C ILE A 83 -5.60 -4.04 -34.09
N ALA A 84 -5.22 -3.08 -34.95
CA ALA A 84 -3.92 -3.10 -35.62
C ALA A 84 -2.74 -3.02 -34.63
N ALA A 85 -2.79 -2.11 -33.65
CA ALA A 85 -1.72 -1.96 -32.67
C ALA A 85 -1.63 -3.15 -31.69
N CYS A 86 -2.78 -3.71 -31.29
CA CYS A 86 -2.84 -4.83 -30.35
C CYS A 86 -2.49 -6.18 -30.99
N ALA A 87 -2.33 -6.25 -32.32
CA ALA A 87 -1.79 -7.44 -32.99
C ALA A 87 -0.32 -7.69 -32.57
N ALA A 88 0.47 -6.63 -32.41
CA ALA A 88 1.84 -6.71 -31.92
C ALA A 88 1.95 -6.67 -30.38
N GLU A 89 1.05 -5.92 -29.71
CA GLU A 89 1.04 -5.78 -28.26
C GLU A 89 -0.34 -6.13 -27.66
N PRO A 90 -0.62 -7.42 -27.40
CA PRO A 90 -1.96 -7.90 -27.04
C PRO A 90 -2.56 -7.25 -25.79
N MET A 91 -3.73 -6.64 -25.95
CA MET A 91 -4.59 -6.12 -24.87
C MET A 91 -5.94 -6.83 -24.85
N TYR A 92 -6.58 -6.82 -23.68
CA TYR A 92 -7.97 -7.24 -23.53
C TYR A 92 -8.86 -6.02 -23.28
N ALA A 93 -10.08 -6.07 -23.81
CA ALA A 93 -11.14 -5.13 -23.49
C ALA A 93 -12.19 -5.82 -22.62
N LYS A 94 -12.48 -5.23 -21.45
CA LYS A 94 -13.61 -5.61 -20.60
C LYS A 94 -14.71 -4.55 -20.70
N THR A 95 -15.86 -4.94 -21.22
CA THR A 95 -17.08 -4.11 -21.22
C THR A 95 -17.54 -3.86 -19.78
N ILE A 96 -17.81 -2.60 -19.44
CA ILE A 96 -18.22 -2.18 -18.09
C ILE A 96 -19.73 -1.92 -18.02
N ASP A 97 -20.34 -1.57 -19.15
CA ASP A 97 -21.78 -1.26 -19.25
C ASP A 97 -22.68 -2.40 -18.75
N GLU A 98 -22.26 -3.65 -18.94
CA GLU A 98 -23.02 -4.83 -18.55
C GLU A 98 -22.17 -5.82 -17.73
N ARG A 99 -22.77 -6.36 -16.66
CA ARG A 99 -22.12 -7.36 -15.80
C ARG A 99 -22.14 -8.73 -16.47
N GLY A 100 -21.14 -9.56 -16.16
CA GLY A 100 -21.08 -10.94 -16.64
C GLY A 100 -20.42 -11.13 -18.02
N LEU A 101 -20.22 -10.05 -18.78
CA LEU A 101 -19.50 -10.14 -20.06
C LEU A 101 -18.03 -10.49 -19.87
N SER A 102 -17.59 -11.51 -20.59
CA SER A 102 -16.18 -11.92 -20.63
C SER A 102 -15.35 -10.92 -21.44
N PRO A 103 -14.13 -10.59 -21.00
CA PRO A 103 -13.23 -9.74 -21.78
C PRO A 103 -12.88 -10.36 -23.14
N VAL A 104 -12.77 -9.53 -24.17
CA VAL A 104 -12.34 -9.91 -25.52
C VAL A 104 -10.88 -9.55 -25.75
N LEU A 105 -10.18 -10.33 -26.59
CA LEU A 105 -8.85 -9.97 -27.07
C LEU A 105 -9.00 -8.90 -28.15
N VAL A 106 -8.40 -7.72 -27.96
CA VAL A 106 -8.65 -6.57 -28.83
C VAL A 106 -8.29 -6.86 -30.29
N ALA A 107 -7.18 -7.55 -30.54
CA ALA A 107 -6.70 -7.85 -31.88
C ALA A 107 -7.66 -8.71 -32.73
N THR A 108 -8.56 -9.48 -32.12
CA THR A 108 -9.46 -10.41 -32.83
C THR A 108 -10.94 -10.17 -32.56
N GLY A 109 -11.27 -9.66 -31.37
CA GLY A 109 -12.65 -9.46 -30.90
C GLY A 109 -13.04 -7.99 -30.72
N GLY A 110 -12.21 -7.05 -31.18
CA GLY A 110 -12.52 -5.63 -31.11
C GLY A 110 -12.63 -5.11 -29.67
N LEU A 111 -13.54 -4.16 -29.43
CA LEU A 111 -13.70 -3.52 -28.13
C LEU A 111 -14.73 -4.17 -27.21
N SER A 112 -15.74 -4.84 -27.76
CA SER A 112 -16.84 -5.41 -27.00
C SER A 112 -17.62 -6.40 -27.85
N ARG A 113 -18.36 -7.31 -27.20
CA ARG A 113 -19.41 -8.10 -27.85
C ARG A 113 -20.74 -7.35 -27.96
N LEU A 114 -20.90 -6.27 -27.21
CA LEU A 114 -22.04 -5.37 -27.35
C LEU A 114 -21.88 -4.53 -28.62
N VAL A 115 -23.01 -4.24 -29.26
CA VAL A 115 -23.07 -3.40 -30.46
C VAL A 115 -22.70 -1.95 -30.16
N ASP A 116 -23.15 -1.43 -29.01
CA ASP A 116 -22.97 -0.02 -28.63
C ASP A 116 -22.36 0.14 -27.22
N PRO A 117 -21.13 -0.34 -26.96
CA PRO A 117 -20.49 -0.15 -25.67
C PRO A 117 -20.17 1.33 -25.45
N ARG A 118 -20.42 1.81 -24.24
CA ARG A 118 -20.12 3.20 -23.84
C ARG A 118 -18.91 3.28 -22.94
N ILE A 119 -18.60 2.21 -22.20
CA ILE A 119 -17.45 2.12 -21.30
C ILE A 119 -16.77 0.77 -21.47
N VAL A 120 -15.51 0.81 -21.90
CA VAL A 120 -14.65 -0.37 -22.01
C VAL A 120 -13.37 -0.14 -21.22
N ARG A 121 -12.87 -1.19 -20.58
CA ARG A 121 -11.61 -1.15 -19.84
C ARG A 121 -10.55 -1.97 -20.56
N LEU A 122 -9.53 -1.29 -21.03
CA LEU A 122 -8.38 -1.87 -21.71
C LEU A 122 -7.29 -2.21 -20.70
N TYR A 123 -6.74 -3.42 -20.80
CA TYR A 123 -5.64 -3.85 -19.95
C TYR A 123 -4.78 -4.89 -20.65
N ARG A 124 -3.47 -4.86 -20.43
CA ARG A 124 -2.62 -6.01 -20.69
C ARG A 124 -2.75 -7.00 -19.53
N ARG A 125 -3.04 -8.25 -19.87
CA ARG A 125 -2.97 -9.31 -18.87
C ARG A 125 -1.51 -9.55 -18.54
N ARG A 126 -1.12 -9.31 -17.28
CA ARG A 126 0.25 -9.54 -16.81
C ARG A 126 0.28 -10.61 -15.72
N ILE A 127 1.38 -11.35 -15.67
CA ILE A 127 1.62 -12.39 -14.67
C ILE A 127 3.01 -12.16 -14.08
N ALA A 128 3.07 -11.81 -12.80
CA ALA A 128 4.30 -11.71 -12.06
C ALA A 128 4.74 -13.07 -11.48
N PRO A 129 6.00 -13.23 -11.03
CA PRO A 129 6.45 -14.39 -10.28
C PRO A 129 5.47 -14.77 -9.17
N GLY A 130 5.39 -16.06 -8.85
CA GLY A 130 4.42 -16.56 -7.86
C GLY A 130 2.95 -16.54 -8.32
N GLY A 131 2.67 -15.99 -9.51
CA GLY A 131 1.37 -16.05 -10.17
C GLY A 131 0.42 -14.90 -9.83
N PHE A 132 0.92 -13.80 -9.24
CA PHE A 132 0.15 -12.56 -9.09
C PHE A 132 -0.23 -12.01 -10.47
N ARG A 133 -1.48 -11.57 -10.66
CA ARG A 133 -2.02 -11.22 -11.98
C ARG A 133 -2.52 -9.80 -12.05
N TYR A 134 -2.12 -9.09 -13.10
CA TYR A 134 -2.74 -7.79 -13.41
C TYR A 134 -3.86 -8.07 -14.41
N GLY A 135 -5.08 -7.77 -13.98
CA GLY A 135 -6.29 -7.93 -14.77
C GLY A 135 -7.01 -6.59 -14.94
N PRO A 136 -8.33 -6.62 -15.22
CA PRO A 136 -9.11 -5.42 -15.48
C PRO A 136 -9.21 -4.46 -14.28
N ALA A 137 -8.82 -4.87 -13.07
CA ALA A 137 -8.75 -3.94 -11.94
C ALA A 137 -7.68 -2.84 -12.16
N PHE A 138 -6.64 -3.11 -12.95
CA PHE A 138 -5.52 -2.22 -13.21
C PHE A 138 -5.57 -1.58 -14.61
N GLY A 139 -6.64 -1.84 -15.37
CA GLY A 139 -6.78 -1.30 -16.73
C GLY A 139 -7.07 0.20 -16.80
N VAL A 140 -6.88 0.75 -17.98
CA VAL A 140 -7.28 2.11 -18.37
C VAL A 140 -8.71 2.06 -18.91
N GLU A 141 -9.53 3.01 -18.48
CA GLU A 141 -10.91 3.08 -18.94
C GLU A 141 -11.01 3.96 -20.18
N LEU A 142 -11.74 3.51 -21.19
CA LEU A 142 -12.18 4.31 -22.31
C LEU A 142 -13.66 4.61 -22.14
N GLN A 143 -14.04 5.85 -22.36
CA GLN A 143 -15.43 6.29 -22.35
C GLN A 143 -15.78 6.94 -23.68
N PHE A 144 -16.87 6.47 -24.30
CA PHE A 144 -17.44 7.09 -25.49
C PHE A 144 -18.46 8.13 -25.08
N TRP A 145 -18.17 9.39 -25.39
CA TRP A 145 -19.02 10.56 -25.12
C TRP A 145 -19.77 10.94 -26.40
N VAL A 146 -21.01 11.43 -26.27
CA VAL A 146 -21.76 11.99 -27.41
C VAL A 146 -21.58 13.50 -27.38
N PHE A 147 -21.18 14.09 -28.51
CA PHE A 147 -21.05 15.54 -28.67
C PHE A 147 -22.14 16.01 -29.64
N GLU A 148 -23.24 16.51 -29.10
CA GLU A 148 -24.30 17.16 -29.86
C GLU A 148 -23.92 18.64 -30.12
N GLU A 149 -24.81 19.37 -30.79
CA GLU A 149 -24.60 20.77 -31.18
C GLU A 149 -24.44 21.67 -29.94
N THR A 150 -25.33 21.52 -28.97
CA THR A 150 -25.38 22.35 -27.75
C THR A 150 -25.03 21.58 -26.47
N THR A 151 -24.97 20.25 -26.53
CA THR A 151 -24.86 19.37 -25.36
C THR A 151 -23.79 18.29 -25.54
N ILE A 152 -23.23 17.84 -24.42
CA ILE A 152 -22.32 16.70 -24.34
C ILE A 152 -22.96 15.68 -23.39
N ARG A 153 -22.96 14.41 -23.77
CA ARG A 153 -23.45 13.29 -22.95
C ARG A 153 -22.33 12.33 -22.61
N CYS A 154 -21.92 12.33 -21.35
CA CYS A 154 -20.99 11.38 -20.76
C CYS A 154 -21.75 10.13 -20.30
N PRO A 155 -21.16 8.93 -20.40
CA PRO A 155 -21.85 7.70 -19.99
C PRO A 155 -22.00 7.59 -18.46
N VAL A 156 -21.07 8.18 -17.72
CA VAL A 156 -21.07 8.25 -16.26
C VAL A 156 -20.56 9.60 -15.78
N GLU A 157 -20.92 9.95 -14.56
CA GLU A 157 -20.29 11.05 -13.85
C GLU A 157 -18.83 10.71 -13.55
N ASN A 158 -17.98 11.73 -13.60
CA ASN A 158 -16.56 11.62 -13.26
C ASN A 158 -16.23 12.65 -12.17
N SER A 159 -14.94 12.84 -11.86
CA SER A 159 -14.56 13.73 -10.75
C SER A 159 -15.01 15.17 -10.91
N LEU A 160 -15.36 15.60 -12.13
CA LEU A 160 -15.73 16.98 -12.42
C LEU A 160 -17.10 17.12 -13.09
N THR A 161 -17.39 16.28 -14.10
CA THR A 161 -18.56 16.49 -14.95
C THR A 161 -19.76 15.65 -14.54
N ARG A 162 -20.95 16.23 -14.72
CA ARG A 162 -22.24 15.52 -14.75
C ARG A 162 -22.39 14.68 -16.03
N LYS A 163 -23.42 13.82 -16.09
CA LYS A 163 -23.71 13.01 -17.28
C LYS A 163 -24.09 13.82 -18.52
N VAL A 164 -24.76 14.96 -18.35
CA VAL A 164 -25.19 15.81 -19.46
C VAL A 164 -24.83 17.26 -19.16
N LEU A 165 -24.01 17.88 -19.99
CA LEU A 165 -23.52 19.25 -19.82
C LEU A 165 -23.61 20.04 -21.14
N PRO A 166 -23.90 21.36 -21.10
CA PRO A 166 -23.77 22.21 -22.27
C PRO A 166 -22.36 22.16 -22.84
N ARG A 167 -22.27 22.09 -24.16
CA ARG A 167 -21.01 22.03 -24.89
C ARG A 167 -20.14 23.26 -24.63
N ALA A 168 -20.76 24.43 -24.48
CA ALA A 168 -20.08 25.69 -24.22
C ALA A 168 -19.39 25.74 -22.83
N GLU A 169 -19.80 24.90 -21.86
CA GLU A 169 -19.15 24.81 -20.54
C GLU A 169 -17.84 24.02 -20.58
N LEU A 170 -17.60 23.21 -21.63
CA LEU A 170 -16.37 22.43 -21.75
C LEU A 170 -15.25 23.30 -22.31
N VAL A 171 -14.38 23.79 -21.43
CA VAL A 171 -13.17 24.54 -21.78
C VAL A 171 -11.98 23.57 -21.92
N PRO A 172 -11.46 23.33 -23.15
CA PRO A 172 -10.31 22.45 -23.34
C PRO A 172 -9.04 23.08 -22.76
N THR A 173 -8.20 22.26 -22.15
CA THR A 173 -6.86 22.66 -21.67
C THR A 173 -5.89 21.49 -21.75
N THR A 174 -4.69 21.64 -21.20
CA THR A 174 -3.71 20.56 -21.13
C THR A 174 -3.10 20.41 -19.75
N VAL A 175 -2.69 19.19 -19.40
CA VAL A 175 -1.96 18.87 -18.17
C VAL A 175 -0.70 18.07 -18.49
N LYS A 176 0.38 18.27 -17.71
CA LYS A 176 1.58 17.44 -17.77
C LYS A 176 1.50 16.34 -16.71
N LEU A 177 1.32 15.09 -17.14
CA LEU A 177 1.26 13.92 -16.27
C LEU A 177 2.10 12.79 -16.86
N TYR A 178 2.78 12.03 -16.01
CA TYR A 178 3.57 10.86 -16.40
C TYR A 178 4.61 11.17 -17.51
N GLY A 179 5.18 12.38 -17.51
CA GLY A 179 6.14 12.82 -18.53
C GLY A 179 5.53 13.32 -19.84
N TYR A 180 4.21 13.28 -20.03
CA TYR A 180 3.54 13.67 -21.26
C TYR A 180 2.58 14.85 -21.06
N LYS A 181 2.38 15.63 -22.13
CA LYS A 181 1.28 16.60 -22.24
C LYS A 181 0.02 15.87 -22.71
N TRP A 182 -1.08 16.06 -21.98
CA TRP A 182 -2.39 15.46 -22.23
C TRP A 182 -3.42 16.54 -22.46
N ALA A 183 -4.27 16.37 -23.48
CA ALA A 183 -5.48 17.16 -23.61
C ALA A 183 -6.46 16.77 -22.49
N THR A 184 -7.10 17.74 -21.87
CA THR A 184 -8.05 17.56 -20.77
C THR A 184 -9.02 18.75 -20.75
N ILE A 185 -9.81 18.88 -19.71
CA ILE A 185 -10.74 19.98 -19.49
C ILE A 185 -10.33 20.77 -18.26
N GLU A 186 -10.61 22.07 -18.26
CA GLU A 186 -10.31 22.96 -17.14
C GLU A 186 -10.90 22.41 -15.84
N GLY A 187 -10.13 22.47 -14.75
CA GLY A 187 -10.53 21.95 -13.43
C GLY A 187 -10.38 20.43 -13.24
N MET A 188 -10.15 19.61 -14.28
CA MET A 188 -10.13 18.14 -14.15
C MET A 188 -9.01 17.62 -13.24
N PHE A 189 -7.83 18.21 -13.37
CA PHE A 189 -6.62 17.86 -12.62
C PHE A 189 -6.14 18.98 -11.70
N THR A 190 -6.92 20.05 -11.56
CA THR A 190 -6.80 20.95 -10.41
C THR A 190 -7.14 20.15 -9.15
N PRO A 191 -6.43 20.33 -8.02
CA PRO A 191 -6.80 19.67 -6.78
C PRO A 191 -8.27 19.93 -6.42
N HIS A 192 -9.04 18.87 -6.21
CA HIS A 192 -10.44 18.99 -5.75
C HIS A 192 -10.48 19.01 -4.23
N ALA A 193 -11.52 19.62 -3.65
CA ALA A 193 -11.72 19.61 -2.20
C ALA A 193 -11.84 18.21 -1.58
N SER A 194 -12.13 17.19 -2.40
CA SER A 194 -12.16 15.78 -2.00
C SER A 194 -10.80 15.06 -2.07
N ASP A 195 -9.75 15.72 -2.55
CA ASP A 195 -8.42 15.13 -2.70
C ASP A 195 -7.57 15.37 -1.44
N VAL A 196 -6.75 14.38 -1.09
CA VAL A 196 -5.66 14.57 -0.13
C VAL A 196 -4.46 15.13 -0.89
N THR A 197 -4.06 16.36 -0.55
CA THR A 197 -3.08 17.15 -1.32
C THR A 197 -1.78 17.43 -0.57
N PHE A 198 -1.75 17.19 0.73
CA PHE A 198 -0.55 17.30 1.55
C PHE A 198 0.34 16.06 1.43
N ASP A 199 1.62 16.26 1.75
CA ASP A 199 2.61 15.19 1.77
C ASP A 199 2.34 14.21 2.92
N ILE A 200 2.56 12.92 2.66
CA ILE A 200 2.46 11.85 3.65
C ILE A 200 3.72 11.00 3.63
N ASP A 201 4.39 10.91 4.77
CA ASP A 201 5.52 10.01 4.99
C ASP A 201 5.08 8.72 5.70
N LEU A 202 5.99 7.75 5.76
CA LEU A 202 5.81 6.50 6.49
C LEU A 202 7.01 6.28 7.41
N VAL A 203 6.77 5.93 8.66
CA VAL A 203 7.79 5.55 9.64
C VAL A 203 7.61 4.07 9.96
N PHE A 204 8.66 3.29 9.76
CA PHE A 204 8.77 1.92 10.27
C PHE A 204 9.61 1.91 11.54
N SER A 205 9.15 1.24 12.59
CA SER A 205 10.07 0.74 13.62
C SER A 205 10.48 -0.69 13.27
N TRP A 206 11.77 -0.97 13.30
CA TRP A 206 12.29 -2.29 12.98
C TRP A 206 13.58 -2.57 13.74
N VAL A 207 13.85 -3.84 14.02
CA VAL A 207 15.08 -4.31 14.64
C VAL A 207 15.49 -5.65 14.04
N ASP A 208 16.79 -5.81 13.78
CA ASP A 208 17.37 -7.10 13.44
C ASP A 208 17.51 -7.95 14.70
N GLY A 209 16.51 -8.76 14.97
CA GLY A 209 16.54 -9.66 16.11
C GLY A 209 17.47 -10.87 15.93
N SER A 210 18.05 -11.08 14.74
CA SER A 210 19.05 -12.10 14.49
C SER A 210 20.48 -11.67 14.85
N ASP A 211 20.71 -10.36 15.05
CA ASP A 211 22.02 -9.82 15.44
C ASP A 211 22.47 -10.36 16.81
N PRO A 212 23.56 -11.16 16.88
CA PRO A 212 24.06 -11.71 18.13
C PRO A 212 24.45 -10.64 19.15
N GLU A 213 24.97 -9.49 18.71
CA GLU A 213 25.36 -8.42 19.62
C GLU A 213 24.12 -7.74 20.21
N PHE A 214 23.10 -7.48 19.40
CA PHE A 214 21.80 -6.98 19.87
C PHE A 214 21.21 -7.91 20.93
N ARG A 215 21.20 -9.23 20.66
CA ARG A 215 20.70 -10.24 21.59
C ARG A 215 21.49 -10.25 22.89
N ALA A 216 22.82 -10.17 22.83
CA ALA A 216 23.68 -10.12 24.01
C ALA A 216 23.43 -8.87 24.87
N ARG A 217 23.37 -7.68 24.24
CA ARG A 217 23.09 -6.42 24.93
C ARG A 217 21.69 -6.41 25.57
N ARG A 218 20.68 -6.91 24.85
CA ARG A 218 19.31 -7.06 25.35
C ARG A 218 19.25 -8.00 26.54
N ALA A 219 19.85 -9.19 26.44
CA ALA A 219 19.83 -10.19 27.52
C ALA A 219 20.53 -9.69 28.78
N ALA A 220 21.67 -9.00 28.63
CA ALA A 220 22.40 -8.42 29.77
C ALA A 220 21.53 -7.42 30.55
N GLN A 221 20.83 -6.52 29.87
CA GLN A 221 19.93 -5.56 30.53
C GLN A 221 18.64 -6.22 31.05
N MET A 222 18.06 -7.16 30.31
CA MET A 222 16.82 -7.83 30.71
C MET A 222 16.99 -8.65 31.98
N SER A 223 18.19 -9.17 32.26
CA SER A 223 18.49 -9.89 33.51
C SER A 223 18.31 -9.05 34.78
N GLN A 224 18.19 -7.73 34.63
CA GLN A 224 18.07 -6.76 35.72
C GLN A 224 16.63 -6.26 35.92
N VAL A 225 15.66 -6.76 35.14
CA VAL A 225 14.29 -6.23 35.11
C VAL A 225 13.27 -7.37 35.08
N VAL A 226 12.17 -7.24 35.84
CA VAL A 226 11.02 -8.13 35.73
C VAL A 226 10.13 -7.66 34.58
N VAL A 227 9.90 -8.53 33.60
CA VAL A 227 9.05 -8.25 32.44
C VAL A 227 7.72 -9.01 32.54
N GLY A 228 6.67 -8.45 31.92
CA GLY A 228 5.33 -9.04 31.91
C GLY A 228 5.22 -10.27 30.99
N GLU A 229 4.10 -10.99 31.06
CA GLU A 229 3.85 -12.20 30.28
C GLU A 229 4.09 -11.98 28.77
N GLY A 230 4.98 -12.79 28.18
CA GLY A 230 5.27 -12.80 26.74
C GLY A 230 6.18 -11.67 26.25
N ASP A 231 6.65 -10.76 27.10
CA ASP A 231 7.57 -9.68 26.71
C ASP A 231 9.05 -10.12 26.65
N ASP A 232 9.39 -11.26 27.25
CA ASP A 232 10.67 -11.96 27.11
C ASP A 232 10.73 -12.90 25.89
N ALA A 233 9.59 -13.22 25.27
CA ALA A 233 9.48 -14.26 24.24
C ALA A 233 10.39 -14.02 23.02
N GLU A 234 10.97 -15.11 22.48
CA GLU A 234 11.80 -15.06 21.25
C GLU A 234 11.07 -14.49 20.04
N ALA A 235 9.72 -14.57 20.02
CA ALA A 235 8.87 -13.94 19.02
C ALA A 235 9.16 -12.44 18.84
N ARG A 236 9.65 -11.74 19.86
CA ARG A 236 10.01 -10.31 19.81
C ARG A 236 11.24 -10.00 18.94
N ILE A 237 12.06 -11.01 18.62
CA ILE A 237 13.34 -10.86 17.90
C ILE A 237 13.50 -11.85 16.74
N ARG A 238 12.44 -12.57 16.37
CA ARG A 238 12.49 -13.52 15.25
C ARG A 238 12.18 -12.78 13.95
N GLN A 239 13.06 -12.91 12.95
CA GLN A 239 12.90 -12.25 11.65
C GLN A 239 13.18 -13.22 10.49
N ILE A 240 12.42 -13.08 9.41
CA ILE A 240 12.52 -13.80 8.12
C ILE A 240 12.39 -12.82 6.94
N ASP A 241 13.02 -11.64 7.07
CA ASP A 241 12.99 -10.52 6.12
C ASP A 241 11.59 -9.87 5.94
N GLU A 242 10.73 -9.86 6.96
CA GLU A 242 9.41 -9.22 6.90
C GLU A 242 9.49 -7.76 6.41
N LEU A 243 10.47 -6.98 6.90
CA LEU A 243 10.70 -5.59 6.47
C LEU A 243 10.84 -5.43 4.95
N LYS A 244 11.54 -6.37 4.28
CA LYS A 244 11.70 -6.36 2.81
C LYS A 244 10.33 -6.36 2.13
N TYR A 245 9.45 -7.25 2.56
CA TYR A 245 8.12 -7.40 1.98
C TYR A 245 7.15 -6.31 2.43
N ALA A 246 7.29 -5.78 3.64
CA ALA A 246 6.54 -4.62 4.11
C ALA A 246 6.83 -3.42 3.21
N LEU A 247 8.10 -3.16 2.90
CA LEU A 247 8.50 -2.13 1.95
C LEU A 247 8.03 -2.42 0.52
N ARG A 248 8.08 -3.67 0.04
CA ARG A 248 7.49 -4.04 -1.26
C ARG A 248 5.98 -3.75 -1.30
N SER A 249 5.25 -4.01 -0.20
CA SER A 249 3.82 -3.72 -0.11
C SER A 249 3.53 -2.22 -0.26
N VAL A 250 4.36 -1.37 0.33
CA VAL A 250 4.28 0.10 0.17
C VAL A 250 4.52 0.48 -1.28
N ASN A 251 5.59 -0.02 -1.91
CA ASN A 251 5.92 0.28 -3.31
C ASN A 251 4.78 -0.15 -4.26
N MET A 252 4.19 -1.32 -4.04
CA MET A 252 3.14 -1.85 -4.90
C MET A 252 1.79 -1.16 -4.70
N PHE A 253 1.44 -0.77 -3.47
CA PHE A 253 0.06 -0.47 -3.10
C PHE A 253 -0.17 0.90 -2.46
N ALA A 254 0.88 1.61 -2.06
CA ALA A 254 0.81 2.98 -1.54
C ALA A 254 1.86 3.90 -2.22
N PRO A 255 1.88 4.02 -3.55
CA PRO A 255 2.92 4.78 -4.27
C PRO A 255 2.90 6.29 -4.01
N TRP A 256 1.85 6.78 -3.33
CA TRP A 256 1.68 8.17 -2.91
C TRP A 256 2.48 8.53 -1.64
N ILE A 257 3.08 7.56 -0.94
CA ILE A 257 4.02 7.82 0.15
C ILE A 257 5.24 8.58 -0.40
N ARG A 258 5.55 9.72 0.24
CA ARG A 258 6.61 10.63 -0.15
C ARG A 258 7.98 10.07 0.25
N ARG A 259 8.25 9.95 1.55
CA ARG A 259 9.46 9.35 2.14
C ARG A 259 9.11 8.24 3.13
N ILE A 260 10.05 7.33 3.31
CA ILE A 260 10.00 6.23 4.28
C ILE A 260 11.18 6.41 5.24
N PHE A 261 10.87 6.53 6.52
CA PHE A 261 11.85 6.57 7.61
C PHE A 261 11.85 5.20 8.29
N ILE A 262 13.03 4.64 8.56
CA ILE A 262 13.17 3.38 9.29
C ILE A 262 13.89 3.73 10.60
N ALA A 263 13.12 3.82 11.67
CA ALA A 263 13.62 4.03 13.02
C ALA A 263 14.22 2.70 13.52
N THR A 264 15.55 2.63 13.57
CA THR A 264 16.27 1.42 13.94
C THR A 264 17.71 1.73 14.36
N ASP A 265 18.20 0.99 15.35
CA ASP A 265 19.61 0.96 15.71
C ASP A 265 20.36 -0.25 15.12
N SER A 266 19.66 -1.11 14.37
CA SER A 266 20.28 -2.23 13.66
C SER A 266 21.05 -1.75 12.43
N LEU A 267 21.99 -2.58 11.97
CA LEU A 267 22.63 -2.34 10.68
C LEU A 267 21.58 -2.50 9.56
N PRO A 268 21.60 -1.65 8.51
CA PRO A 268 20.73 -1.82 7.37
C PRO A 268 20.90 -3.21 6.75
N PRO A 269 19.80 -3.95 6.45
CA PRO A 269 19.90 -5.28 5.88
C PRO A 269 20.73 -5.30 4.58
N PRO A 270 21.50 -6.36 4.30
CA PRO A 270 22.37 -6.40 3.10
C PRO A 270 21.63 -6.18 1.78
N TRP A 271 20.36 -6.60 1.70
CA TRP A 271 19.50 -6.43 0.52
C TRP A 271 19.03 -4.99 0.30
N LEU A 272 19.09 -4.11 1.31
CA LEU A 272 18.64 -2.72 1.21
C LEU A 272 19.73 -1.85 0.58
N ALA A 273 19.40 -1.22 -0.54
CA ALA A 273 20.23 -0.23 -1.20
C ALA A 273 19.94 1.18 -0.67
N GLU A 274 20.94 2.06 -0.74
CA GLU A 274 20.71 3.49 -0.55
C GLU A 274 19.71 4.00 -1.60
N HIS A 275 18.71 4.76 -1.16
CA HIS A 275 17.67 5.25 -2.04
C HIS A 275 17.10 6.56 -1.49
N PRO A 276 16.85 7.59 -2.31
CA PRO A 276 16.42 8.92 -1.85
C PRO A 276 15.05 8.94 -1.14
N LYS A 277 14.24 7.89 -1.31
CA LYS A 277 12.98 7.73 -0.55
C LYS A 277 13.15 7.09 0.83
N ILE A 278 14.29 6.46 1.13
CA ILE A 278 14.50 5.75 2.40
C ILE A 278 15.51 6.52 3.24
N THR A 279 15.20 6.69 4.52
CA THR A 279 16.09 7.29 5.50
C THR A 279 16.14 6.39 6.72
N ILE A 280 17.31 5.88 7.07
CA ILE A 280 17.53 5.19 8.34
C ILE A 280 17.65 6.27 9.42
N VAL A 281 16.95 6.11 10.54
CA VAL A 281 16.93 7.07 11.64
C VAL A 281 17.35 6.34 12.92
N ARG A 282 18.44 6.78 13.54
CA ARG A 282 18.94 6.19 14.80
C ARG A 282 18.13 6.71 15.97
N ALA A 283 18.09 5.96 17.07
CA ALA A 283 17.42 6.40 18.29
C ALA A 283 17.97 7.75 18.80
N GLU A 284 19.29 7.95 18.73
CA GLU A 284 19.96 9.19 19.13
C GLU A 284 19.57 10.44 18.32
N ASP A 285 18.98 10.26 17.13
CA ASP A 285 18.55 11.34 16.24
C ASP A 285 17.16 11.87 16.57
N HIS A 286 16.34 11.12 17.32
CA HIS A 286 14.94 11.47 17.59
C HIS A 286 14.50 11.32 19.05
N PHE A 287 15.29 10.68 19.91
CA PHE A 287 15.02 10.71 21.34
C PHE A 287 15.38 12.07 21.92
N SER A 288 14.44 12.68 22.65
CA SER A 288 14.63 13.98 23.30
C SER A 288 15.66 13.93 24.44
N ASP A 289 15.78 12.77 25.09
CA ASP A 289 16.77 12.46 26.13
C ASP A 289 17.54 11.19 25.73
N ARG A 290 18.83 11.38 25.45
CA ARG A 290 19.75 10.31 25.05
C ARG A 290 20.17 9.42 26.23
N ALA A 291 19.98 9.87 27.48
CA ALA A 291 20.26 9.04 28.66
C ALA A 291 19.29 7.85 28.78
N ALA A 292 18.14 7.91 28.10
CA ALA A 292 17.18 6.82 28.01
C ALA A 292 17.60 5.68 27.05
N LEU A 293 18.75 5.81 26.37
CA LEU A 293 19.24 4.83 25.40
C LEU A 293 20.36 3.94 26.00
N PRO A 294 20.51 2.69 25.53
CA PRO A 294 19.69 2.02 24.50
C PRO A 294 18.34 1.57 25.04
N THR A 295 17.34 1.48 24.16
CA THR A 295 16.01 0.97 24.50
C THR A 295 15.65 -0.24 23.64
N TYR A 296 14.93 -1.19 24.23
CA TYR A 296 14.31 -2.35 23.58
C TYR A 296 12.78 -2.29 23.70
N ASN A 297 12.26 -1.11 24.05
CA ASN A 297 10.84 -0.85 24.24
C ASN A 297 10.28 -0.11 23.04
N SER A 298 9.40 -0.76 22.29
CA SER A 298 8.70 -0.10 21.18
C SER A 298 7.81 1.04 21.64
N HIS A 299 7.22 1.00 22.84
CA HIS A 299 6.45 2.15 23.36
C HIS A 299 7.34 3.39 23.55
N ALA A 300 8.58 3.20 24.01
CA ALA A 300 9.56 4.28 24.12
C ALA A 300 9.87 4.89 22.75
N VAL A 301 10.19 4.05 21.74
CA VAL A 301 10.45 4.50 20.36
C VAL A 301 9.24 5.20 19.75
N GLU A 302 8.06 4.59 19.86
CA GLU A 302 6.77 5.11 19.40
C GLU A 302 6.45 6.49 19.99
N SER A 303 6.81 6.73 21.25
CA SER A 303 6.59 8.00 21.93
C SER A 303 7.47 9.15 21.42
N GLN A 304 8.53 8.85 20.65
CA GLN A 304 9.53 9.83 20.20
C GLN A 304 9.49 10.08 18.67
N LEU A 305 8.62 9.41 17.93
CA LEU A 305 8.64 9.46 16.45
C LEU A 305 8.38 10.86 15.86
N HIS A 306 7.64 11.73 16.54
CA HIS A 306 7.38 13.10 16.07
C HIS A 306 8.64 13.98 16.03
N ASN A 307 9.69 13.59 16.74
CA ASN A 307 10.97 14.31 16.79
C ASN A 307 11.87 14.04 15.56
N ILE A 308 11.53 13.05 14.72
CA ILE A 308 12.28 12.76 13.50
C ILE A 308 12.35 14.02 12.62
N ALA A 309 13.57 14.40 12.25
CA ALA A 309 13.84 15.53 11.39
C ALA A 309 13.22 15.33 9.99
N ASP A 310 12.72 16.41 9.38
CA ASP A 310 12.07 16.42 8.06
C ASP A 310 10.83 15.54 7.89
N LEU A 311 10.32 14.94 8.98
CA LEU A 311 9.05 14.22 8.99
C LEU A 311 7.90 15.19 8.70
N SER A 312 7.06 14.86 7.72
CA SER A 312 5.89 15.66 7.38
C SER A 312 4.86 15.70 8.51
N GLU A 313 4.03 16.76 8.49
CA GLU A 313 2.94 16.92 9.46
C GLU A 313 1.97 15.72 9.47
N HIS A 314 1.77 15.06 8.33
CA HIS A 314 0.92 13.89 8.22
C HIS A 314 1.79 12.69 7.90
N PHE A 315 1.79 11.66 8.73
CA PHE A 315 2.58 10.47 8.46
C PHE A 315 1.85 9.22 8.90
N LEU A 316 2.29 8.08 8.37
CA LEU A 316 1.86 6.78 8.83
C LEU A 316 2.95 6.18 9.73
N TYR A 317 2.55 5.45 10.76
CA TYR A 317 3.43 4.54 11.49
C TYR A 317 3.08 3.09 11.13
N SER A 318 4.07 2.21 11.02
CA SER A 318 3.90 0.79 10.72
C SER A 318 5.01 -0.05 11.34
N ASN A 319 4.71 -1.31 11.65
CA ASN A 319 5.72 -2.34 11.93
C ASN A 319 6.04 -3.16 10.67
N ASP A 320 7.09 -3.95 10.72
CA ASP A 320 7.55 -4.82 9.64
C ASP A 320 6.64 -6.02 9.37
N ASP A 321 5.79 -6.38 10.33
CA ASP A 321 4.76 -7.42 10.21
C ASP A 321 3.40 -6.91 9.67
N MET A 322 3.29 -5.60 9.40
CA MET A 322 2.08 -4.96 8.87
C MET A 322 2.19 -4.71 7.36
N PHE A 323 1.22 -5.20 6.59
CA PHE A 323 1.27 -5.15 5.13
C PHE A 323 0.06 -4.47 4.51
N PHE A 324 0.31 -3.71 3.44
CA PHE A 324 -0.74 -3.29 2.51
C PHE A 324 -1.16 -4.51 1.66
N GLY A 325 -2.43 -4.87 1.66
CA GLY A 325 -2.94 -6.07 0.96
C GLY A 325 -3.31 -5.84 -0.51
N ARG A 326 -3.64 -4.60 -0.87
CA ARG A 326 -4.08 -4.20 -2.21
C ARG A 326 -3.89 -2.69 -2.39
N PRO A 327 -3.96 -2.13 -3.61
CA PRO A 327 -3.78 -0.70 -3.82
C PRO A 327 -4.76 0.15 -3.01
N LEU A 328 -4.22 1.08 -2.22
CA LEU A 328 -4.99 2.00 -1.38
C LEU A 328 -4.74 3.46 -1.79
N LYS A 329 -5.70 4.32 -1.44
CA LYS A 329 -5.54 5.78 -1.52
C LYS A 329 -5.18 6.36 -0.16
N ALA A 330 -4.54 7.53 -0.15
CA ALA A 330 -4.35 8.34 1.06
C ALA A 330 -5.66 8.60 1.83
N SER A 331 -6.80 8.68 1.12
CA SER A 331 -8.13 8.84 1.73
C SER A 331 -8.58 7.68 2.63
N MET A 332 -7.86 6.54 2.63
CA MET A 332 -8.04 5.46 3.60
C MET A 332 -7.68 5.95 5.02
N PHE A 333 -6.68 6.83 5.11
CA PHE A 333 -5.98 7.24 6.32
C PHE A 333 -6.29 8.68 6.74
N PHE A 334 -6.56 9.56 5.78
CA PHE A 334 -6.83 10.97 6.06
C PHE A 334 -8.06 11.46 5.29
N SER A 335 -8.81 12.39 5.89
CA SER A 335 -9.69 13.25 5.12
C SER A 335 -8.88 14.29 4.32
N PRO A 336 -9.47 14.92 3.29
CA PRO A 336 -8.86 16.06 2.60
C PRO A 336 -8.46 17.21 3.53
N GLY A 337 -9.19 17.41 4.63
CA GLY A 337 -8.90 18.42 5.65
C GLY A 337 -7.89 17.99 6.72
N GLY A 338 -7.21 16.85 6.57
CA GLY A 338 -6.18 16.39 7.51
C GLY A 338 -6.68 15.58 8.72
N VAL A 339 -7.99 15.42 8.90
CA VAL A 339 -8.56 14.53 9.94
C VAL A 339 -8.08 13.09 9.72
N THR A 340 -7.48 12.47 10.74
CA THR A 340 -6.98 11.09 10.66
C THR A 340 -8.11 10.06 10.73
N ARG A 341 -7.88 8.87 10.17
CA ARG A 341 -8.86 7.78 10.10
C ARG A 341 -8.24 6.47 10.61
N PHE A 342 -8.61 6.07 11.82
CA PHE A 342 -8.04 4.88 12.46
C PHE A 342 -9.01 3.69 12.42
N ILE A 343 -8.48 2.47 12.47
CA ILE A 343 -9.28 1.24 12.38
C ILE A 343 -9.36 0.62 13.78
N GLU A 344 -10.57 0.59 14.34
CA GLU A 344 -10.84 -0.01 15.64
C GLU A 344 -10.94 -1.54 15.51
N ALA A 345 -10.31 -2.27 16.41
CA ALA A 345 -10.40 -3.73 16.45
C ALA A 345 -11.68 -4.21 17.14
N LYS A 346 -12.02 -5.46 16.89
CA LYS A 346 -13.08 -6.15 17.63
C LYS A 346 -12.69 -6.45 19.08
N THR A 347 -11.40 -6.59 19.35
CA THR A 347 -10.84 -6.93 20.66
C THR A 347 -11.11 -5.84 21.69
N ARG A 348 -11.58 -6.26 22.88
CA ARG A 348 -11.84 -5.36 24.01
C ARG A 348 -10.58 -5.20 24.85
N ILE A 349 -10.36 -3.98 25.34
CA ILE A 349 -9.34 -3.73 26.37
C ILE A 349 -9.87 -4.35 27.67
N GLY A 350 -9.06 -5.21 28.31
CA GLY A 350 -9.48 -5.93 29.50
C GLY A 350 -9.90 -5.03 30.67
N LEU A 351 -10.65 -5.60 31.62
CA LEU A 351 -11.17 -4.89 32.78
C LEU A 351 -10.09 -4.71 33.87
N GLY A 352 -10.42 -3.88 34.85
CA GLY A 352 -9.59 -3.61 36.03
C GLY A 352 -8.41 -2.67 35.78
N ALA A 353 -7.68 -2.40 36.86
CA ALA A 353 -6.45 -1.61 36.85
C ALA A 353 -5.27 -2.41 36.27
N ASN A 354 -4.12 -1.73 36.10
CA ASN A 354 -2.87 -2.36 35.68
C ASN A 354 -2.44 -3.46 36.64
N ASP A 355 -1.75 -4.44 36.08
CA ASP A 355 -1.28 -5.62 36.80
C ASP A 355 0.11 -5.98 36.28
N PRO A 356 1.16 -5.95 37.13
CA PRO A 356 2.53 -6.25 36.72
C PRO A 356 2.73 -7.63 36.08
N THR A 357 1.81 -8.57 36.32
CA THR A 357 1.87 -9.91 35.72
C THR A 357 1.44 -9.95 34.26
N ARG A 358 0.72 -8.92 33.78
CA ARG A 358 0.24 -8.83 32.39
C ARG A 358 1.30 -8.26 31.46
N SER A 359 1.15 -8.55 30.17
CA SER A 359 2.00 -7.96 29.14
C SER A 359 1.96 -6.42 29.15
N GLY A 360 3.05 -5.79 28.73
CA GLY A 360 3.12 -4.33 28.60
C GLY A 360 2.09 -3.78 27.61
N PHE A 361 1.71 -4.55 26.59
CA PHE A 361 0.63 -4.18 25.67
C PHE A 361 -0.72 -4.03 26.38
N GLU A 362 -1.08 -5.00 27.21
CA GLU A 362 -2.35 -4.99 27.95
C GLU A 362 -2.37 -3.89 29.02
N ASN A 363 -1.25 -3.67 29.71
CA ASN A 363 -1.13 -2.62 30.70
C ASN A 363 -1.18 -1.23 30.06
N ALA A 364 -0.42 -0.99 28.98
CA ALA A 364 -0.41 0.32 28.33
C ALA A 364 -1.80 0.73 27.80
N ALA A 365 -2.61 -0.21 27.32
CA ALA A 365 -3.98 0.09 26.90
C ALA A 365 -4.89 0.54 28.08
N ARG A 366 -4.62 0.05 29.30
CA ARG A 366 -5.33 0.47 30.52
C ARG A 366 -4.83 1.81 31.03
N VAL A 367 -3.52 2.06 31.01
CA VAL A 367 -2.91 3.39 31.27
C VAL A 367 -3.55 4.43 30.34
N ASN A 368 -3.55 4.16 29.03
CA ASN A 368 -4.16 5.05 28.04
C ASN A 368 -5.64 5.33 28.34
N ARG A 369 -6.40 4.30 28.76
CA ARG A 369 -7.83 4.46 29.11
C ARG A 369 -8.02 5.36 30.31
N GLU A 370 -7.22 5.19 31.35
CA GLU A 370 -7.29 5.99 32.58
C GLU A 370 -7.00 7.45 32.26
N LEU A 371 -5.90 7.75 31.58
CA LEU A 371 -5.51 9.11 31.19
C LEU A 371 -6.58 9.81 30.33
N LEU A 372 -7.15 9.09 29.36
CA LEU A 372 -8.22 9.64 28.51
C LEU A 372 -9.51 9.85 29.29
N PHE A 373 -9.84 8.97 30.24
CA PHE A 373 -11.00 9.13 31.10
C PHE A 373 -10.84 10.33 32.03
N GLU A 374 -9.68 10.50 32.66
CA GLU A 374 -9.40 11.65 33.52
C GLU A 374 -9.48 12.97 32.74
N ARG A 375 -8.93 13.01 31.53
CA ARG A 375 -8.92 14.23 30.71
C ARG A 375 -10.27 14.57 30.10
N PHE A 376 -11.01 13.59 29.59
CA PHE A 376 -12.20 13.82 28.77
C PHE A 376 -13.51 13.29 29.35
N GLY A 377 -13.46 12.54 30.46
CA GLY A 377 -14.62 11.88 31.05
C GLY A 377 -15.17 10.72 30.19
N GLN A 378 -14.39 10.21 29.23
CA GLN A 378 -14.81 9.19 28.28
C GLN A 378 -13.91 7.94 28.34
N VAL A 379 -14.54 6.77 28.38
CA VAL A 379 -13.84 5.47 28.46
C VAL A 379 -13.64 4.88 27.07
N ILE A 380 -12.41 4.49 26.76
CA ILE A 380 -12.09 3.67 25.58
C ILE A 380 -12.29 2.19 25.89
N THR A 381 -12.86 1.43 24.94
CA THR A 381 -13.26 0.03 25.20
C THR A 381 -12.54 -0.99 24.33
N ARG A 382 -11.82 -0.56 23.29
CA ARG A 382 -11.29 -1.45 22.25
C ARG A 382 -9.87 -1.09 21.84
N HIS A 383 -9.12 -2.12 21.48
CA HIS A 383 -7.83 -1.97 20.81
C HIS A 383 -8.02 -1.53 19.35
N LEU A 384 -6.91 -1.25 18.67
CA LEU A 384 -6.89 -0.96 17.24
C LEU A 384 -6.42 -2.17 16.44
N GLU A 385 -6.80 -2.21 15.17
CA GLU A 385 -6.30 -3.24 14.25
C GLU A 385 -4.79 -3.05 14.02
N HIS A 386 -4.03 -4.14 14.01
CA HIS A 386 -2.57 -4.11 13.84
C HIS A 386 -2.23 -3.85 12.36
N THR A 387 -2.26 -2.58 11.96
CA THR A 387 -2.08 -2.09 10.59
C THR A 387 -1.35 -0.75 10.61
N ALA A 388 -0.85 -0.29 9.47
CA ALA A 388 -0.30 1.05 9.39
C ALA A 388 -1.33 2.10 9.86
N VAL A 389 -0.94 3.01 10.75
CA VAL A 389 -1.84 3.97 11.41
C VAL A 389 -1.50 5.42 11.06
N PRO A 390 -2.51 6.31 10.87
CA PRO A 390 -2.26 7.72 10.57
C PRO A 390 -2.06 8.58 11.80
N LEU A 391 -0.99 9.37 11.77
CA LEU A 391 -0.57 10.27 12.83
C LEU A 391 -0.36 11.69 12.29
N ARG A 392 -0.49 12.66 13.18
CA ARG A 392 -0.18 14.06 12.95
C ARG A 392 0.90 14.51 13.92
N LYS A 393 1.97 15.09 13.39
CA LYS A 393 3.11 15.56 14.18
C LYS A 393 2.66 16.61 15.21
N SER A 394 1.84 17.58 14.81
CA SER A 394 1.31 18.59 15.72
C SER A 394 0.51 18.03 16.89
N VAL A 395 -0.27 16.97 16.67
CA VAL A 395 -1.07 16.33 17.74
C VAL A 395 -0.18 15.55 18.70
N LEU A 396 0.87 14.88 18.22
CA LEU A 396 1.84 14.21 19.10
C LEU A 396 2.61 15.21 19.97
N ILE A 397 3.04 16.34 19.41
CA ILE A 397 3.68 17.43 20.15
C ILE A 397 2.75 18.00 21.24
N GLU A 398 1.46 18.14 20.93
CA GLU A 398 0.45 18.55 21.91
C GLU A 398 0.27 17.52 23.02
N MET A 399 0.17 16.23 22.68
CA MET A 399 0.05 15.15 23.65
C MET A 399 1.26 15.08 24.59
N GLU A 400 2.48 15.19 24.08
CA GLU A 400 3.69 15.18 24.90
C GLU A 400 3.70 16.35 25.91
N ARG A 401 3.13 17.50 25.55
CA ARG A 401 2.99 18.64 26.47
C ARG A 401 1.88 18.45 27.50
N GLU A 402 0.81 17.75 27.15
CA GLU A 402 -0.34 17.50 28.02
C GLU A 402 -0.09 16.34 28.99
N PHE A 403 0.75 15.37 28.61
CA PHE A 403 1.11 14.19 29.41
C PHE A 403 2.63 14.05 29.57
N PRO A 404 3.33 15.09 30.07
CA PRO A 404 4.80 15.13 30.06
C PRO A 404 5.41 14.01 30.91
N ASP A 405 4.80 13.69 32.05
CA ASP A 405 5.29 12.66 32.96
C ASP A 405 5.16 11.26 32.35
N GLU A 406 4.06 10.98 31.65
CA GLU A 406 3.81 9.72 30.96
C GLU A 406 4.78 9.49 29.80
N PHE A 407 5.01 10.53 29.00
CA PHE A 407 5.97 10.49 27.89
C PHE A 407 7.40 10.30 28.42
N ALA A 408 7.82 11.08 29.42
CA ALA A 408 9.16 10.96 30.01
C ALA A 408 9.39 9.58 30.65
N ARG A 409 8.40 9.06 31.40
CA ARG A 409 8.47 7.72 32.01
C ARG A 409 8.55 6.61 30.97
N THR A 410 7.74 6.68 29.92
CA THR A 410 7.73 5.67 28.85
C THR A 410 9.03 5.71 28.06
N GLN A 411 9.52 6.91 27.73
CA GLN A 411 10.80 7.11 27.06
C GLN A 411 11.97 6.51 27.85
N ALA A 412 12.01 6.71 29.18
CA ALA A 412 13.05 6.19 30.07
C ALA A 412 12.99 4.67 30.30
N SER A 413 11.93 3.99 29.83
CA SER A 413 11.77 2.55 30.04
C SER A 413 12.47 1.76 28.94
N ALA A 414 13.60 1.13 29.28
CA ALA A 414 14.37 0.28 28.36
C ALA A 414 13.62 -0.99 27.90
N PHE A 415 12.66 -1.49 28.70
CA PHE A 415 11.76 -2.58 28.33
C PHE A 415 10.31 -2.15 28.58
N ARG A 416 9.37 -2.83 27.92
CA ARG A 416 7.95 -2.57 28.13
C ARG A 416 7.58 -2.68 29.60
N SER A 417 6.97 -1.63 30.13
CA SER A 417 6.58 -1.50 31.53
C SER A 417 5.07 -1.48 31.66
N GLY A 418 4.56 -1.92 32.82
CA GLY A 418 3.15 -1.81 33.18
C GLY A 418 2.63 -0.38 33.33
N THR A 419 3.53 0.62 33.20
CA THR A 419 3.23 2.06 33.33
C THR A 419 3.44 2.84 32.03
N ASP A 420 3.80 2.15 30.94
CA ASP A 420 3.99 2.75 29.63
C ASP A 420 2.67 3.29 29.06
N ILE A 421 2.76 4.31 28.22
CA ILE A 421 1.72 4.66 27.27
C ILE A 421 2.00 4.02 25.91
N SER A 422 0.95 3.52 25.27
CA SER A 422 1.05 3.05 23.88
C SER A 422 0.60 4.18 22.97
N VAL A 423 1.56 4.99 22.49
CA VAL A 423 1.26 6.25 21.78
C VAL A 423 0.60 5.98 20.43
N THR A 424 1.24 5.16 19.59
CA THR A 424 0.75 4.88 18.23
C THR A 424 -0.38 3.84 18.22
N ASN A 425 -0.56 3.09 19.30
CA ASN A 425 -1.67 2.16 19.45
C ASN A 425 -2.63 2.60 20.57
N SER A 426 -3.84 2.98 20.17
CA SER A 426 -4.94 3.54 20.98
C SER A 426 -4.76 4.97 21.51
N PHE A 427 -3.64 5.37 22.15
CA PHE A 427 -3.61 6.66 22.87
C PHE A 427 -3.82 7.86 21.96
N TYR A 428 -2.97 8.00 20.93
CA TYR A 428 -3.08 9.08 19.95
C TYR A 428 -4.45 9.10 19.28
N HIS A 429 -4.95 7.93 18.89
CA HIS A 429 -6.15 7.82 18.07
C HIS A 429 -7.41 8.23 18.81
N TYR A 430 -7.54 7.82 20.06
CA TYR A 430 -8.66 8.24 20.89
C TYR A 430 -8.49 9.67 21.40
N TYR A 431 -7.28 10.13 21.73
CA TYR A 431 -7.03 11.54 22.02
C TYR A 431 -7.44 12.44 20.84
N ALA A 432 -7.01 12.09 19.63
CA ALA A 432 -7.37 12.80 18.41
C ALA A 432 -8.88 12.70 18.12
N LEU A 433 -9.54 11.57 18.41
CA LEU A 433 -10.99 11.44 18.28
C LEU A 433 -11.74 12.38 19.24
N MET A 434 -11.39 12.34 20.53
CA MET A 434 -12.02 13.13 21.59
C MET A 434 -11.81 14.63 21.43
N THR A 435 -10.79 15.03 20.65
CA THR A 435 -10.50 16.41 20.29
C THR A 435 -10.97 16.79 18.88
N GLY A 436 -11.74 15.92 18.20
CA GLY A 436 -12.35 16.22 16.89
C GLY A 436 -11.39 16.18 15.69
N ARG A 437 -10.21 15.59 15.85
CA ARG A 437 -9.12 15.52 14.85
C ARG A 437 -8.91 14.13 14.25
N ALA A 438 -9.67 13.12 14.71
CA ALA A 438 -9.75 11.79 14.12
C ALA A 438 -11.20 11.32 13.97
N VAL A 439 -11.41 10.36 13.07
CA VAL A 439 -12.65 9.59 12.94
C VAL A 439 -12.34 8.10 12.77
N GLN A 440 -13.32 7.23 13.00
CA GLN A 440 -13.17 5.80 12.73
C GLN A 440 -13.20 5.50 11.23
N GLN A 441 -12.42 4.52 10.80
CA GLN A 441 -12.44 3.91 9.47
C GLN A 441 -13.19 2.57 9.52
N GLU A 442 -14.48 2.61 9.26
CA GLU A 442 -15.36 1.43 9.39
C GLU A 442 -15.35 0.51 8.15
N ARG A 443 -14.76 0.96 7.03
CA ARG A 443 -14.83 0.23 5.75
C ARG A 443 -13.57 -0.57 5.41
N ALA A 444 -12.51 -0.43 6.20
CA ALA A 444 -11.27 -1.16 5.97
C ALA A 444 -11.49 -2.66 6.23
N LYS A 445 -10.92 -3.50 5.38
CA LYS A 445 -10.88 -4.96 5.58
C LYS A 445 -9.49 -5.34 6.07
N VAL A 446 -9.40 -5.81 7.32
CA VAL A 446 -8.15 -6.25 7.94
C VAL A 446 -8.19 -7.76 8.19
N LEU A 447 -7.04 -8.41 8.06
CA LEU A 447 -6.84 -9.79 8.47
C LEU A 447 -5.62 -9.92 9.38
N TYR A 448 -5.83 -10.36 10.61
CA TYR A 448 -4.75 -10.78 11.50
C TYR A 448 -4.45 -12.28 11.25
N VAL A 449 -3.18 -12.62 11.08
CA VAL A 449 -2.71 -14.00 10.94
C VAL A 449 -1.67 -14.27 12.01
N ASP A 450 -1.99 -15.18 12.93
CA ASP A 450 -1.02 -15.77 13.84
C ASP A 450 -0.20 -16.82 13.06
N THR A 451 1.04 -16.48 12.74
CA THR A 451 1.94 -17.33 11.95
C THR A 451 2.55 -18.48 12.76
N THR A 452 2.33 -18.51 14.07
CA THR A 452 2.80 -19.58 14.95
C THR A 452 1.75 -20.67 15.16
N SER A 453 0.54 -20.48 14.64
CA SER A 453 -0.55 -21.47 14.66
C SER A 453 -0.76 -22.13 13.29
N TYR A 454 -1.14 -23.41 13.27
CA TYR A 454 -1.51 -24.08 12.01
C TYR A 454 -2.75 -23.43 11.39
N ALA A 455 -3.71 -23.01 12.22
CA ALA A 455 -4.93 -22.34 11.79
C ALA A 455 -4.63 -21.03 11.05
N GLY A 456 -3.74 -20.18 11.59
CA GLY A 456 -3.34 -18.93 10.96
C GLY A 456 -2.59 -19.15 9.66
N LEU A 457 -1.59 -20.05 9.62
CA LEU A 457 -0.86 -20.34 8.37
C LEU A 457 -1.77 -20.90 7.26
N ASN A 458 -2.88 -21.57 7.61
CA ASN A 458 -3.87 -22.07 6.65
C ASN A 458 -4.74 -20.97 6.02
N LEU A 459 -4.69 -19.73 6.52
CA LEU A 459 -5.35 -18.56 5.91
C LEU A 459 -4.57 -18.02 4.70
N LEU A 460 -3.25 -18.21 4.65
CA LEU A 460 -2.36 -17.63 3.64
C LEU A 460 -2.73 -17.99 2.18
N PRO A 461 -3.09 -19.24 1.83
CA PRO A 461 -3.46 -19.60 0.46
C PRO A 461 -4.70 -18.85 -0.04
N GLU A 462 -5.74 -18.70 0.80
CA GLU A 462 -6.96 -17.98 0.44
C GLU A 462 -6.75 -16.46 0.43
N LEU A 463 -5.94 -15.93 1.35
CA LEU A 463 -5.51 -14.52 1.33
C LEU A 463 -4.84 -14.19 -0.01
N ARG A 464 -3.87 -15.01 -0.45
CA ARG A 464 -3.17 -14.86 -1.74
C ARG A 464 -4.12 -15.01 -2.94
N LYS A 465 -5.06 -15.94 -2.88
CA LYS A 465 -5.98 -16.19 -4.00
C LYS A 465 -6.96 -15.04 -4.20
N ARG A 466 -7.46 -14.44 -3.11
CA ARG A 466 -8.53 -13.43 -3.15
C ARG A 466 -8.03 -12.00 -3.22
N HIS A 467 -6.87 -11.69 -2.63
CA HIS A 467 -6.41 -10.29 -2.44
C HIS A 467 -7.53 -9.39 -1.90
N GLY A 468 -8.32 -9.93 -0.96
CA GLY A 468 -9.61 -9.37 -0.55
C GLY A 468 -9.54 -8.35 0.58
N TYR A 469 -8.38 -8.20 1.21
CA TYR A 469 -8.16 -7.36 2.38
C TYR A 469 -7.37 -6.10 2.00
N ASP A 470 -7.69 -4.98 2.67
CA ASP A 470 -6.96 -3.72 2.57
C ASP A 470 -5.60 -3.84 3.27
N PHE A 471 -5.60 -4.51 4.43
CA PHE A 471 -4.42 -4.74 5.27
C PHE A 471 -4.40 -6.17 5.76
N PHE A 472 -3.21 -6.69 6.04
CA PHE A 472 -3.06 -7.88 6.85
C PHE A 472 -1.80 -7.78 7.71
N CYS A 473 -1.81 -8.51 8.82
CA CYS A 473 -0.68 -8.63 9.73
C CYS A 473 -0.26 -10.09 9.83
N LEU A 474 1.06 -10.34 9.84
CA LEU A 474 1.65 -11.67 10.04
C LEU A 474 2.44 -11.67 11.36
N ASN A 475 1.75 -11.90 12.48
CA ASN A 475 2.37 -11.77 13.80
C ASN A 475 2.71 -13.14 14.39
N ASP A 476 3.61 -13.15 15.38
CA ASP A 476 3.97 -14.33 16.15
C ASP A 476 3.18 -14.37 17.46
N GLY A 477 2.54 -15.50 17.73
CA GLY A 477 1.96 -15.81 19.03
C GLY A 477 3.04 -16.19 20.05
N SER A 478 2.73 -16.00 21.34
CA SER A 478 3.62 -16.35 22.44
C SER A 478 3.76 -17.86 22.65
N PHE A 479 2.84 -18.66 22.09
CA PHE A 479 2.78 -20.11 22.28
C PHE A 479 2.76 -20.83 20.91
N PRO A 480 3.94 -21.07 20.31
CA PRO A 480 4.00 -21.61 18.95
C PRO A 480 3.58 -23.08 18.86
N GLU A 481 2.66 -23.37 17.93
CA GLU A 481 2.25 -24.73 17.54
C GLU A 481 3.10 -25.27 16.38
N VAL A 482 3.65 -24.36 15.56
CA VAL A 482 4.35 -24.68 14.31
C VAL A 482 5.86 -24.55 14.49
N PRO A 483 6.68 -25.52 14.02
CA PRO A 483 8.14 -25.39 14.03
C PRO A 483 8.63 -24.15 13.26
N ALA A 484 9.67 -23.50 13.78
CA ALA A 484 10.18 -22.24 13.23
C ALA A 484 10.58 -22.32 11.74
N ALA A 485 11.19 -23.44 11.32
CA ALA A 485 11.58 -23.66 9.93
C ALA A 485 10.36 -23.78 8.99
N GLU A 486 9.32 -24.51 9.41
CA GLU A 486 8.08 -24.66 8.63
C GLU A 486 7.36 -23.30 8.50
N ARG A 487 7.25 -22.55 9.61
CA ARG A 487 6.71 -21.19 9.60
C ARG A 487 7.47 -20.31 8.60
N ALA A 488 8.80 -20.27 8.71
CA ALA A 488 9.65 -19.45 7.86
C ALA A 488 9.43 -19.76 6.38
N GLU A 489 9.46 -21.04 6.00
CA GLU A 489 9.22 -21.49 4.63
C GLU A 489 7.84 -21.03 4.12
N ARG A 490 6.78 -21.28 4.90
CA ARG A 490 5.40 -20.96 4.50
C ARG A 490 5.16 -19.45 4.37
N VAL A 491 5.67 -18.66 5.32
CA VAL A 491 5.50 -17.20 5.32
C VAL A 491 6.32 -16.57 4.20
N VAL A 492 7.60 -16.93 4.04
CA VAL A 492 8.45 -16.40 2.95
C VAL A 492 7.88 -16.78 1.58
N SER A 493 7.45 -18.04 1.39
CA SER A 493 6.82 -18.50 0.15
C SER A 493 5.52 -17.74 -0.14
N PHE A 494 4.74 -17.40 0.89
CA PHE A 494 3.57 -16.55 0.73
C PHE A 494 3.96 -15.12 0.32
N LEU A 495 4.89 -14.49 1.03
CA LEU A 495 5.30 -13.10 0.82
C LEU A 495 5.96 -12.88 -0.55
N GLU A 496 6.84 -13.76 -1.02
CA GLU A 496 7.42 -13.68 -2.37
C GLU A 496 6.35 -13.79 -3.47
N ARG A 497 5.29 -14.56 -3.24
CA ARG A 497 4.18 -14.69 -4.20
C ARG A 497 3.16 -13.56 -4.11
N TYR A 498 3.00 -12.94 -2.95
CA TYR A 498 2.07 -11.84 -2.72
C TYR A 498 2.66 -10.50 -3.16
N PHE A 499 3.97 -10.32 -2.95
CA PHE A 499 4.76 -9.14 -3.31
C PHE A 499 5.93 -9.50 -4.25
N PRO A 500 5.65 -9.98 -5.48
CA PRO A 500 6.67 -10.53 -6.37
C PRO A 500 7.51 -9.49 -7.12
N ILE A 501 7.23 -8.20 -6.95
CA ILE A 501 7.93 -7.12 -7.63
C ILE A 501 8.93 -6.52 -6.65
N PRO A 502 10.24 -6.65 -6.91
CA PRO A 502 11.26 -5.98 -6.11
C PRO A 502 11.04 -4.47 -6.11
N ALA A 503 11.19 -3.86 -4.95
CA ALA A 503 11.15 -2.42 -4.80
C ALA A 503 12.45 -1.77 -5.32
N PRO A 504 12.42 -0.47 -5.70
CA PRO A 504 13.58 0.23 -6.27
C PRO A 504 14.82 0.30 -5.36
N TRP A 505 14.62 0.09 -4.06
CA TRP A 505 15.66 0.10 -3.02
C TRP A 505 16.17 -1.29 -2.67
N GLU A 506 15.83 -2.33 -3.43
CA GLU A 506 16.43 -3.65 -3.27
C GLU A 506 17.68 -3.77 -4.15
N LYS A 507 18.78 -4.25 -3.56
CA LYS A 507 19.96 -4.72 -4.32
C LYS A 507 19.57 -6.00 -5.04
N VAL A 508 19.04 -5.86 -6.25
CA VAL A 508 18.79 -7.01 -7.11
C VAL A 508 20.13 -7.42 -7.71
N ALA A 509 20.60 -8.64 -7.42
CA ALA A 509 21.75 -9.20 -8.11
C ALA A 509 21.46 -9.18 -9.62
N ALA A 510 22.31 -8.50 -10.38
CA ALA A 510 22.40 -8.74 -11.82
C ALA A 510 22.73 -10.22 -11.98
N ASP A 511 21.97 -10.94 -12.80
CA ASP A 511 22.10 -12.38 -13.03
C ASP A 511 21.68 -13.32 -11.88
N VAL A 512 20.37 -13.45 -11.71
CA VAL A 512 19.80 -14.80 -11.51
C VAL A 512 18.87 -15.06 -12.67
N SER A 513 19.36 -15.88 -13.62
CA SER A 513 18.51 -16.56 -14.59
C SER A 513 17.44 -17.28 -13.77
N ARG A 514 16.20 -16.78 -13.80
CA ARG A 514 15.11 -17.25 -12.92
C ARG A 514 14.68 -18.64 -13.37
N PRO A 515 15.03 -19.72 -12.65
CA PRO A 515 14.64 -21.07 -13.02
C PRO A 515 13.25 -21.33 -12.42
N ASP A 516 12.22 -20.73 -13.00
CA ASP A 516 10.83 -21.04 -12.63
C ASP A 516 9.80 -20.71 -13.73
N PHE A 517 10.28 -20.40 -14.93
CA PHE A 517 9.47 -20.54 -16.12
C PHE A 517 9.59 -21.99 -16.59
N ALA A 518 8.60 -22.81 -16.25
CA ALA A 518 8.41 -24.09 -16.90
C ALA A 518 8.59 -23.91 -18.41
N VAL A 519 9.52 -24.68 -18.97
CA VAL A 519 9.89 -24.69 -20.39
C VAL A 519 8.62 -24.67 -21.25
N PRO A 520 8.48 -23.74 -22.22
CA PRO A 520 7.33 -23.72 -23.10
C PRO A 520 7.24 -25.06 -23.84
N THR A 521 6.19 -25.82 -23.59
CA THR A 521 5.87 -27.01 -24.38
C THR A 521 5.37 -26.51 -25.73
N VAL A 522 6.23 -26.55 -26.75
CA VAL A 522 5.84 -26.32 -28.14
C VAL A 522 5.13 -27.59 -28.61
N SER A 523 3.81 -27.63 -28.45
CA SER A 523 2.98 -28.59 -29.18
C SER A 523 2.71 -27.99 -30.55
N ALA A 524 3.48 -28.40 -31.55
CA ALA A 524 3.15 -28.12 -32.94
C ALA A 524 1.80 -28.80 -33.28
N PRO A 525 0.89 -28.12 -34.00
CA PRO A 525 -0.30 -28.77 -34.56
C PRO A 525 0.13 -29.73 -35.68
N SER A 526 -0.29 -30.99 -35.59
CA SER A 526 -0.14 -31.96 -36.68
C SER A 526 -1.06 -31.57 -37.85
N GLU A 527 -0.47 -31.32 -39.01
CA GLU A 527 -1.18 -31.26 -40.29
C GLU A 527 -1.30 -32.67 -40.90
N GLY A 528 -2.50 -32.99 -41.43
CA GLY A 528 -2.81 -34.15 -42.29
C GLY A 528 -3.09 -35.46 -41.53
N ALA A 529 -4.18 -36.21 -41.75
CA ALA A 529 -5.08 -36.33 -42.91
C ALA A 529 -6.55 -36.49 -42.50
#